data_AF-A0A119VKM8-F1
#
_entry.id   AF-A0A119VKM8-F1
#
_cell.length_a   1.000
_cell.length_b   1.000
_cell.length_c   1.000
_cell.angle_alpha   90.00
_cell.angle_beta   90.00
_cell.angle_gamma   90.00
#
_symmetry.space_group_name_H-M   'P 1'
#
loop_
_entity.id
_entity.type
_entity.pdbx_description
1 polymer ?
#
loop_
_entity_poly.entity_id
_entity_poly.type
_entity_poly.pdbx_seq_one_letter_code
_entity_poly.pdbx_strand_id
1 'polypeptide(L)'
;MDDIERHSKTVSMQDVMGLVSELKEQSNCKVILVLNEDNLGGSKEEFDRYSEKVIDQKLQFSLTSAEAAKLGCSADTPLRDLALDYIERLEISNIRVIKKIERNLKMLAPGLEGRSVALNKNLVVSVCVFAAVLYEQSRGFPSSKDILKYNSFSRALERVNQDRRQAEPDPHWVTLLDRCEFTNVDEFDEAILKAMESGYLPGSGFEEQVTAYDMVARRTELEAKFSAAWRLFHDRLDVSAEDLVKAWSEAIDEAAVVINPVNLNSTVRLMRELGFDGEADAAIETYIEQRKATPKIFDIDHQSRLGDVDDPRFRERCFEELHRSRRDFTLKMAADMIIENKEWDDAIPSTLAAASPDEMIALLKDYQGPRLNGLVEGILRAHGTPEEMEAVRSTMITAAEVIANESPLNRIRVRRWGFDLPSDADRQA
;
A
#
# COMPACT_ATOMS: atom_id res chain seq x y z
N MET A 1 30.61 -30.37 28.09
CA MET A 1 29.18 -30.68 28.27
C MET A 1 28.43 -29.37 28.10
N ASP A 2 27.32 -29.38 27.39
CA ASP A 2 26.53 -28.19 27.02
C ASP A 2 25.04 -28.45 27.29
N ASP A 3 24.22 -27.39 27.36
CA ASP A 3 22.76 -27.44 27.59
C ASP A 3 22.38 -28.20 28.90
N ILE A 4 23.19 -28.09 29.96
CA ILE A 4 23.00 -28.83 31.22
C ILE A 4 21.68 -28.46 31.91
N GLU A 5 21.20 -27.23 31.73
CA GLU A 5 19.90 -26.79 32.24
C GLU A 5 18.72 -27.57 31.66
N ARG A 6 18.93 -28.34 30.58
CA ARG A 6 17.92 -29.19 29.94
C ARG A 6 18.02 -30.67 30.35
N HIS A 7 18.69 -30.98 31.46
CA HIS A 7 18.81 -32.35 31.94
C HIS A 7 17.42 -32.99 32.17
N SER A 8 17.33 -34.31 31.93
CA SER A 8 16.09 -35.07 32.20
C SER A 8 15.74 -35.01 33.68
N LYS A 9 14.44 -35.02 34.02
CA LYS A 9 13.98 -35.17 35.41
C LYS A 9 14.45 -36.47 36.08
N THR A 10 14.84 -37.47 35.29
CA THR A 10 15.38 -38.75 35.78
C THR A 10 16.87 -38.71 36.11
N VAL A 11 17.59 -37.68 35.67
CA VAL A 11 19.01 -37.47 35.94
C VAL A 11 19.11 -36.24 36.82
N SER A 12 19.50 -36.41 38.08
CA SER A 12 19.61 -35.28 39.00
C SER A 12 20.82 -34.41 38.65
N MET A 13 20.81 -33.14 39.08
CA MET A 13 21.99 -32.28 38.95
C MET A 13 23.18 -32.88 39.69
N GLN A 14 22.93 -33.54 40.84
CA GLN A 14 23.94 -34.27 41.58
C GLN A 14 24.62 -35.37 40.74
N ASP A 15 23.86 -36.14 39.96
CA ASP A 15 24.43 -37.20 39.11
C ASP A 15 25.33 -36.62 38.01
N VAL A 16 24.89 -35.52 37.39
CA VAL A 16 25.68 -34.79 36.38
C VAL A 16 26.99 -34.31 37.00
N MET A 17 26.93 -33.67 38.17
CA MET A 17 28.11 -33.14 38.85
C MET A 17 29.02 -34.26 39.37
N GLY A 18 28.46 -35.39 39.78
CA GLY A 18 29.20 -36.60 40.15
C GLY A 18 30.01 -37.15 38.97
N LEU A 19 29.40 -37.23 37.79
CA LEU A 19 30.08 -37.62 36.56
C LEU A 19 31.21 -36.64 36.20
N VAL A 20 30.98 -35.33 36.33
CA VAL A 20 32.02 -34.32 36.09
C VAL A 20 33.20 -34.51 37.05
N SER A 21 32.93 -34.79 38.33
CA SER A 21 33.97 -35.08 39.32
C SER A 21 34.77 -36.34 38.96
N GLU A 22 34.09 -37.41 38.55
CA GLU A 22 34.74 -38.67 38.14
C GLU A 22 35.64 -38.47 36.90
N LEU A 23 35.13 -37.76 35.89
CA LEU A 23 35.89 -37.45 34.67
C LEU A 23 37.14 -36.61 34.99
N LYS A 24 37.01 -35.62 35.87
CA LYS A 24 38.11 -34.76 36.30
C LYS A 24 39.16 -35.54 37.10
N GLU A 25 38.75 -36.23 38.16
CA GLU A 25 39.65 -36.79 39.17
C GLU A 25 40.19 -38.18 38.81
N GLN A 26 39.34 -39.04 38.25
CA GLN A 26 39.69 -40.44 37.99
C GLN A 26 40.15 -40.66 36.55
N SER A 27 39.54 -39.94 35.60
CA SER A 27 39.84 -40.08 34.17
C SER A 27 40.84 -39.03 33.64
N ASN A 28 41.28 -38.08 34.49
CA ASN A 28 42.22 -37.01 34.14
C ASN A 28 41.77 -36.16 32.92
N CYS A 29 40.46 -35.93 32.79
CA CYS A 29 39.88 -35.13 31.72
C CYS A 29 39.77 -33.65 32.11
N LYS A 30 39.98 -32.75 31.13
CA LYS A 30 39.55 -31.36 31.25
C LYS A 30 38.10 -31.25 30.80
N VAL A 31 37.20 -30.94 31.72
CA VAL A 31 35.77 -30.81 31.44
C VAL A 31 35.39 -29.34 31.41
N ILE A 32 34.82 -28.90 30.29
CA ILE A 32 34.19 -27.58 30.16
C ILE A 32 32.68 -27.77 30.26
N LEU A 33 32.03 -27.04 31.15
CA LEU A 33 30.58 -26.97 31.27
C LEU A 33 30.11 -25.64 30.68
N VAL A 34 29.13 -25.72 29.78
CA VAL A 34 28.43 -24.57 29.22
C VAL A 34 26.96 -24.73 29.60
N LEU A 35 26.39 -23.71 30.22
CA LEU A 35 25.01 -23.73 30.69
C LEU A 35 24.43 -22.31 30.82
N ASN A 36 23.11 -22.23 30.85
CA ASN A 36 22.40 -21.02 31.24
C ASN A 36 21.88 -21.13 32.68
N GLU A 37 22.55 -20.44 33.62
CA GLU A 37 22.22 -20.48 35.05
C GLU A 37 20.83 -19.92 35.40
N ASP A 38 20.26 -19.06 34.57
CA ASP A 38 18.92 -18.50 34.80
C ASP A 38 17.82 -19.52 34.44
N ASN A 39 18.15 -20.49 33.60
CA ASN A 39 17.24 -21.55 33.17
C ASN A 39 17.35 -22.85 33.98
N LEU A 40 18.18 -22.89 35.03
CA LEU A 40 18.34 -24.07 35.90
C LEU A 40 17.10 -24.38 36.76
N GLY A 41 16.19 -23.42 36.94
CA GLY A 41 14.97 -23.60 37.74
C GLY A 41 15.26 -24.12 39.14
N GLY A 42 14.54 -25.17 39.56
CA GLY A 42 14.69 -25.78 40.89
C GLY A 42 16.03 -26.48 41.12
N SER A 43 16.81 -26.77 40.07
CA SER A 43 18.14 -27.40 40.17
C SER A 43 19.24 -26.39 40.48
N LYS A 44 18.94 -25.08 40.54
CA LYS A 44 19.94 -24.02 40.73
C LYS A 44 20.66 -24.12 42.08
N GLU A 45 19.93 -24.34 43.17
CA GLU A 45 20.52 -24.48 44.51
C GLU A 45 21.44 -25.70 44.62
N GLU A 46 21.06 -26.82 44.00
CA GLU A 46 21.90 -28.01 43.94
C GLU A 46 23.16 -27.75 43.11
N PHE A 47 23.01 -27.14 41.93
CA PHE A 47 24.13 -26.76 41.07
C PHE A 47 25.13 -25.85 41.81
N ASP A 48 24.66 -24.80 42.48
CA ASP A 48 25.51 -23.87 43.22
C ASP A 48 26.29 -24.58 44.34
N ARG A 49 25.62 -25.49 45.07
CA ARG A 49 26.25 -26.28 46.14
C ARG A 49 27.35 -27.20 45.62
N TYR A 50 27.14 -27.88 44.50
CA TYR A 50 28.13 -28.79 43.93
C TYR A 50 29.24 -28.05 43.17
N SER A 51 28.93 -26.90 42.60
CA SER A 51 29.89 -26.10 41.84
C SER A 51 31.09 -25.70 42.68
N GLU A 52 30.90 -25.36 43.95
CA GLU A 52 31.99 -25.02 44.89
C GLU A 52 33.06 -26.12 45.00
N LYS A 53 32.68 -27.39 44.86
CA LYS A 53 33.58 -28.54 45.02
C LYS A 53 34.14 -29.05 43.70
N VAL A 54 33.31 -29.04 42.66
CA VAL A 54 33.63 -29.71 41.39
C VAL A 54 34.30 -28.75 40.39
N ILE A 55 33.91 -27.47 40.40
CA ILE A 55 34.32 -26.49 39.39
C ILE A 55 35.52 -25.68 39.87
N ASP A 56 36.64 -25.80 39.15
CA ASP A 56 37.87 -25.07 39.48
C ASP A 56 37.82 -23.60 39.06
N GLN A 57 37.14 -23.30 37.95
CA GLN A 57 37.06 -21.96 37.38
C GLN A 57 35.67 -21.73 36.79
N LYS A 58 35.04 -20.62 37.18
CA LYS A 58 33.76 -20.16 36.66
C LYS A 58 33.97 -18.90 35.84
N LEU A 59 33.50 -18.91 34.59
CA LEU A 59 33.56 -17.76 33.69
C LEU A 59 32.13 -17.34 33.35
N GLN A 60 31.77 -16.12 33.70
CA GLN A 60 30.50 -15.54 33.27
C GLN A 60 30.72 -14.84 31.94
N PHE A 61 30.07 -15.35 30.89
CA PHE A 61 30.07 -14.70 29.59
C PHE A 61 28.84 -13.81 29.49
N SER A 62 29.05 -12.49 29.45
CA SER A 62 28.00 -11.49 29.23
C SER A 62 28.47 -10.55 28.15
N LEU A 63 27.65 -10.36 27.12
CA LEU A 63 27.88 -9.39 26.06
C LEU A 63 26.90 -8.24 26.23
N THR A 64 27.39 -7.02 26.03
CA THR A 64 26.50 -5.88 25.77
C THR A 64 25.77 -6.08 24.44
N SER A 65 24.62 -5.45 24.25
CA SER A 65 23.87 -5.51 22.98
C SER A 65 24.73 -5.01 21.82
N ALA A 66 25.57 -3.98 22.02
CA ALA A 66 26.49 -3.48 21.02
C ALA A 66 27.57 -4.50 20.61
N GLU A 67 28.17 -5.23 21.56
CA GLU A 67 29.14 -6.29 21.27
C GLU A 67 28.48 -7.47 20.57
N ALA A 68 27.30 -7.90 21.06
CA ALA A 68 26.51 -8.95 20.46
C ALA A 68 26.11 -8.60 19.02
N ALA A 69 25.70 -7.36 18.76
CA ALA A 69 25.34 -6.87 17.44
C ALA A 69 26.53 -6.94 16.47
N LYS A 70 27.71 -6.45 16.90
CA LYS A 70 28.95 -6.51 16.11
C LYS A 70 29.38 -7.95 15.80
N LEU A 71 29.23 -8.85 16.76
CA LEU A 71 29.60 -10.26 16.61
C LEU A 71 28.59 -11.05 15.78
N GLY A 72 27.30 -10.76 15.96
CA GLY A 72 26.19 -11.49 15.36
C GLY A 72 25.82 -11.02 13.96
N CYS A 73 26.09 -9.76 13.60
CA CYS A 73 25.71 -9.18 12.32
C CYS A 73 26.94 -9.03 11.40
N SER A 74 26.98 -9.80 10.31
CA SER A 74 28.13 -9.84 9.38
C SER A 74 28.29 -8.51 8.62
N ALA A 75 29.52 -8.21 8.17
CA ALA A 75 29.85 -6.94 7.51
C ALA A 75 29.12 -6.72 6.17
N ASP A 76 28.73 -7.79 5.48
CA ASP A 76 27.99 -7.79 4.21
C ASP A 76 26.46 -7.64 4.39
N THR A 77 25.97 -7.45 5.62
CA THR A 77 24.53 -7.28 5.87
C THR A 77 24.03 -5.98 5.23
N PRO A 78 22.95 -6.01 4.43
CA PRO A 78 22.32 -4.80 3.92
C PRO A 78 21.86 -3.90 5.07
N LEU A 79 22.05 -2.59 4.93
CA LEU A 79 21.62 -1.59 5.92
C LEU A 79 22.18 -1.84 7.34
N ARG A 80 23.37 -2.46 7.42
CA ARG A 80 23.97 -2.92 8.68
C ARG A 80 24.06 -1.86 9.77
N ASP A 81 24.55 -0.67 9.46
CA ASP A 81 24.80 0.35 10.47
C ASP A 81 23.50 0.83 11.12
N LEU A 82 22.42 0.96 10.33
CA LEU A 82 21.07 1.18 10.85
C LEU A 82 20.62 0.01 11.73
N ALA A 83 20.83 -1.22 11.28
CA ALA A 83 20.42 -2.40 12.04
C ALA A 83 21.15 -2.51 13.39
N LEU A 84 22.44 -2.17 13.45
CA LEU A 84 23.20 -2.15 14.71
C LEU A 84 22.64 -1.14 15.71
N ASP A 85 22.29 0.07 15.26
CA ASP A 85 21.66 1.10 16.11
C ASP A 85 20.34 0.59 16.71
N TYR A 86 19.45 0.01 15.88
CA TYR A 86 18.16 -0.49 16.36
C TYR A 86 18.27 -1.76 17.23
N ILE A 87 19.22 -2.65 16.95
CA ILE A 87 19.53 -3.79 17.82
C ILE A 87 19.95 -3.31 19.22
N GLU A 88 20.77 -2.26 19.29
CA GLU A 88 21.22 -1.67 20.55
C GLU A 88 20.07 -0.96 21.28
N ARG A 89 19.24 -0.18 20.57
CA ARG A 89 18.05 0.50 21.16
C ARG A 89 17.03 -0.47 21.74
N LEU A 90 16.84 -1.62 21.11
CA LEU A 90 15.99 -2.72 21.59
C LEU A 90 16.68 -3.62 22.63
N GLU A 91 17.95 -3.33 22.94
CA GLU A 91 18.78 -4.06 23.89
C GLU A 91 18.87 -5.57 23.56
N ILE A 92 18.89 -5.93 22.28
CA ILE A 92 18.97 -7.33 21.84
C ILE A 92 20.43 -7.81 21.97
N SER A 93 20.69 -8.71 22.91
CA SER A 93 22.01 -9.33 23.12
C SER A 93 22.10 -10.77 22.62
N ASN A 94 20.97 -11.39 22.26
CA ASN A 94 20.93 -12.75 21.76
C ASN A 94 21.41 -12.83 20.29
N ILE A 95 22.62 -13.35 20.09
CA ILE A 95 23.23 -13.50 18.77
C ILE A 95 22.35 -14.32 17.81
N ARG A 96 21.55 -15.28 18.31
CA ARG A 96 20.64 -16.06 17.45
C ARG A 96 19.53 -15.17 16.87
N VAL A 97 19.03 -14.20 17.65
CA VAL A 97 18.02 -13.23 17.19
C VAL A 97 18.66 -12.25 16.20
N ILE A 98 19.87 -11.77 16.49
CA ILE A 98 20.64 -10.91 15.56
C ILE A 98 20.89 -11.62 14.23
N LYS A 99 21.23 -12.91 14.24
CA LYS A 99 21.35 -13.73 13.02
C LYS A 99 20.05 -13.94 12.26
N LYS A 100 18.89 -13.77 12.91
CA LYS A 100 17.58 -13.76 12.23
C LYS A 100 17.28 -12.39 11.64
N ILE A 101 17.65 -11.30 12.33
CA ILE A 101 17.61 -9.94 11.77
C ILE A 101 18.44 -9.89 10.49
N GLU A 102 19.70 -10.32 10.54
CA GLU A 102 20.60 -10.39 9.37
C GLU A 102 19.95 -11.14 8.20
N ARG A 103 19.38 -12.33 8.45
CA ARG A 103 18.73 -13.13 7.41
C ARG A 103 17.53 -12.43 6.78
N ASN A 104 16.69 -11.80 7.58
CA ASN A 104 15.52 -11.08 7.09
C ASN A 104 15.92 -9.81 6.31
N LEU A 105 16.94 -9.08 6.74
CA LEU A 105 17.48 -7.95 5.97
C LEU A 105 18.05 -8.42 4.63
N LYS A 106 18.81 -9.52 4.60
CA LYS A 106 19.31 -10.12 3.34
C LYS A 106 18.18 -10.57 2.41
N MET A 107 17.02 -10.94 2.94
CA MET A 107 15.84 -11.33 2.16
C MET A 107 15.05 -10.12 1.65
N LEU A 108 14.82 -9.11 2.48
CA LEU A 108 13.89 -8.00 2.20
C LEU A 108 14.57 -6.79 1.55
N ALA A 109 15.80 -6.46 1.95
CA ALA A 109 16.49 -5.25 1.47
C ALA A 109 16.75 -5.22 -0.05
N PRO A 110 17.01 -6.34 -0.75
CA PRO A 110 17.12 -6.33 -2.22
C PRO A 110 15.86 -5.78 -2.92
N GLY A 111 14.68 -5.98 -2.34
CA GLY A 111 13.43 -5.42 -2.88
C GLY A 111 13.34 -3.89 -2.79
N LEU A 112 14.23 -3.24 -2.02
CA LEU A 112 14.29 -1.80 -1.81
C LEU A 112 15.50 -1.14 -2.51
N GLU A 113 16.21 -1.85 -3.40
CA GLU A 113 17.32 -1.25 -4.14
C GLU A 113 16.86 0.00 -4.93
N GLY A 114 17.58 1.12 -4.74
CA GLY A 114 17.25 2.41 -5.35
C GLY A 114 16.07 3.16 -4.72
N ARG A 115 15.48 2.65 -3.64
CA ARG A 115 14.36 3.31 -2.93
C ARG A 115 14.83 4.33 -1.90
N SER A 116 13.87 5.11 -1.39
CA SER A 116 14.15 6.22 -0.45
C SER A 116 14.82 5.75 0.85
N VAL A 117 15.66 6.63 1.42
CA VAL A 117 16.30 6.39 2.72
C VAL A 117 15.28 6.19 3.84
N ALA A 118 14.13 6.89 3.76
CA ALA A 118 13.03 6.73 4.71
C ALA A 118 12.43 5.32 4.68
N LEU A 119 12.18 4.76 3.49
CA LEU A 119 11.66 3.40 3.36
C LEU A 119 12.67 2.35 3.87
N ASN A 120 13.96 2.55 3.58
CA ASN A 120 15.03 1.71 4.11
C ASN A 120 15.10 1.76 5.64
N LYS A 121 14.94 2.95 6.25
CA LYS A 121 14.86 3.09 7.71
C LYS A 121 13.66 2.32 8.27
N ASN A 122 12.47 2.50 7.69
CA ASN A 122 11.26 1.80 8.12
C ASN A 122 11.44 0.28 8.07
N LEU A 123 11.98 -0.26 6.96
CA LEU A 123 12.29 -1.69 6.85
C LEU A 123 13.15 -2.19 8.01
N VAL A 124 14.25 -1.49 8.32
CA VAL A 124 15.19 -1.91 9.37
C VAL A 124 14.55 -1.86 10.75
N VAL A 125 13.82 -0.78 11.04
CA VAL A 125 13.08 -0.62 12.31
C VAL A 125 12.14 -1.81 12.48
N SER A 126 11.29 -2.08 11.50
CA SER A 126 10.26 -3.10 11.58
C SER A 126 10.86 -4.50 11.68
N VAL A 127 11.92 -4.81 10.91
CA VAL A 127 12.63 -6.09 11.05
C VAL A 127 13.22 -6.27 12.45
N CYS A 128 13.82 -5.24 13.04
CA CYS A 128 14.41 -5.33 14.37
C CYS A 128 13.32 -5.48 15.46
N VAL A 129 12.27 -4.66 15.38
CA VAL A 129 11.12 -4.70 16.30
C VAL A 129 10.43 -6.07 16.24
N PHE A 130 10.13 -6.56 15.05
CA PHE A 130 9.47 -7.87 14.89
C PHE A 130 10.37 -9.03 15.26
N ALA A 131 11.69 -8.92 15.09
CA ALA A 131 12.61 -9.94 15.62
C ALA A 131 12.55 -10.01 17.16
N ALA A 132 12.45 -8.87 17.86
CA ALA A 132 12.24 -8.85 19.29
C ALA A 132 10.88 -9.46 19.68
N VAL A 133 9.79 -9.06 19.00
CA VAL A 133 8.44 -9.61 19.22
C VAL A 133 8.38 -11.13 19.03
N LEU A 134 9.01 -11.64 17.97
CA LEU A 134 8.94 -13.07 17.61
C LEU A 134 9.85 -13.93 18.49
N TYR A 135 10.97 -13.41 18.99
CA TYR A 135 12.03 -14.24 19.56
C TYR A 135 12.51 -13.83 20.97
N GLU A 136 12.05 -12.70 21.50
CA GLU A 136 12.40 -12.20 22.85
C GLU A 136 11.18 -12.14 23.78
N GLN A 137 10.22 -13.08 23.63
CA GLN A 137 9.00 -13.13 24.46
C GLN A 137 9.29 -13.27 25.97
N SER A 138 10.41 -13.89 26.35
CA SER A 138 10.85 -13.95 27.75
C SER A 138 11.16 -12.58 28.36
N ARG A 139 11.41 -11.56 27.54
CA ARG A 139 11.59 -10.15 27.95
C ARG A 139 10.27 -9.38 28.04
N GLY A 140 9.13 -10.06 27.88
CA GLY A 140 7.80 -9.48 28.01
C GLY A 140 7.28 -8.78 26.75
N PHE A 141 7.94 -8.95 25.59
CA PHE A 141 7.40 -8.49 24.32
C PHE A 141 6.03 -9.12 24.02
N PRO A 142 5.13 -8.40 23.34
CA PRO A 142 3.79 -8.88 23.03
C PRO A 142 3.83 -10.04 22.00
N SER A 143 2.69 -10.70 21.79
CA SER A 143 2.58 -11.67 20.68
C SER A 143 2.55 -10.97 19.32
N SER A 144 2.83 -11.70 18.24
CA SER A 144 2.73 -11.14 16.88
C SER A 144 1.32 -10.63 16.55
N LYS A 145 0.26 -11.21 17.13
CA LYS A 145 -1.12 -10.71 16.94
C LYS A 145 -1.41 -9.43 17.70
N ASP A 146 -0.73 -9.24 18.83
CA ASP A 146 -0.98 -8.08 19.69
C ASP A 146 -0.17 -6.86 19.22
N ILE A 147 1.05 -7.06 18.69
CA ILE A 147 1.83 -5.96 18.12
C ILE A 147 1.11 -5.32 16.92
N LEU A 148 0.38 -6.08 16.12
CA LEU A 148 -0.41 -5.56 14.99
C LEU A 148 -1.47 -4.53 15.41
N LYS A 149 -1.89 -4.55 16.67
CA LYS A 149 -2.87 -3.60 17.23
C LYS A 149 -2.20 -2.43 17.95
N TYR A 150 -0.88 -2.40 17.99
CA TYR A 150 -0.13 -1.38 18.70
C TYR A 150 -0.31 -0.01 18.04
N ASN A 151 -0.67 0.97 18.86
CA ASN A 151 -0.71 2.38 18.46
C ASN A 151 -0.35 3.25 19.67
N SER A 152 0.79 3.91 19.59
CA SER A 152 1.34 4.80 20.63
C SER A 152 0.38 5.93 20.99
N PHE A 153 -0.30 6.54 20.01
CA PHE A 153 -1.26 7.62 20.24
C PHE A 153 -2.51 7.13 20.99
N SER A 154 -3.11 6.02 20.57
CA SER A 154 -4.26 5.42 21.26
C SER A 154 -3.93 5.12 22.72
N ARG A 155 -2.74 4.55 22.99
CA ARG A 155 -2.27 4.30 24.36
C ARG A 155 -2.05 5.58 25.15
N ALA A 156 -1.47 6.61 24.53
CA ALA A 156 -1.28 7.91 25.17
C ALA A 156 -2.62 8.55 25.55
N LEU A 157 -3.64 8.45 24.69
CA LEU A 157 -4.98 8.96 24.93
C LEU A 157 -5.69 8.20 26.06
N GLU A 158 -5.60 6.87 26.09
CA GLU A 158 -6.12 6.05 27.19
C GLU A 158 -5.54 6.46 28.54
N ARG A 159 -4.25 6.78 28.58
CA ARG A 159 -3.56 7.25 29.81
C ARG A 159 -4.02 8.61 30.28
N VAL A 160 -4.30 9.54 29.37
CA VAL A 160 -4.84 10.85 29.74
C VAL A 160 -6.21 10.71 30.39
N ASN A 161 -7.00 9.71 29.94
CA ASN A 161 -8.32 9.42 30.48
C ASN A 161 -8.31 8.55 31.74
N GLN A 162 -7.18 7.93 32.08
CA GLN A 162 -7.03 7.15 33.31
C GLN A 162 -6.68 8.04 34.51
N ASP A 163 -7.24 7.68 35.67
CA ASP A 163 -6.88 8.32 36.92
C ASP A 163 -5.41 8.04 37.23
N ARG A 164 -4.57 9.09 37.31
CA ARG A 164 -3.10 8.98 37.48
C ARG A 164 -2.68 8.14 38.69
N ARG A 165 -3.56 7.98 39.69
CA ARG A 165 -3.30 7.15 40.89
C ARG A 165 -3.47 5.65 40.65
N GLN A 166 -4.11 5.24 39.55
CA GLN A 166 -4.40 3.84 39.20
C GLN A 166 -3.65 3.37 37.95
N ALA A 167 -2.91 4.25 37.28
CA ALA A 167 -2.18 3.91 36.07
C ALA A 167 -0.98 3.00 36.38
N GLU A 168 -0.99 1.78 35.86
CA GLU A 168 0.17 0.90 35.89
C GLU A 168 1.30 1.47 34.99
N PRO A 169 2.57 1.34 35.39
CA PRO A 169 3.69 1.72 34.54
C PRO A 169 3.67 0.91 33.25
N ASP A 170 4.14 1.51 32.14
CA ASP A 170 4.17 0.78 30.87
C ASP A 170 5.12 -0.42 30.99
N PRO A 171 4.78 -1.54 30.34
CA PRO A 171 5.74 -2.61 30.12
C PRO A 171 6.99 -2.07 29.44
N HIS A 172 8.16 -2.57 29.86
CA HIS A 172 9.44 -2.07 29.38
C HIS A 172 9.59 -2.12 27.85
N TRP A 173 8.97 -3.10 27.18
CA TRP A 173 8.99 -3.18 25.71
C TRP A 173 8.40 -1.94 25.02
N VAL A 174 7.42 -1.26 25.64
CA VAL A 174 6.84 -0.02 25.09
C VAL A 174 7.91 1.07 25.03
N THR A 175 8.70 1.22 26.10
CA THR A 175 9.83 2.15 26.12
C THR A 175 10.87 1.81 25.05
N LEU A 176 11.09 0.53 24.75
CA LEU A 176 12.00 0.11 23.69
C LEU A 176 11.47 0.48 22.30
N LEU A 177 10.16 0.38 22.06
CA LEU A 177 9.54 0.83 20.82
C LEU A 177 9.61 2.34 20.65
N ASP A 178 9.36 3.11 21.72
CA ASP A 178 9.48 4.57 21.71
C ASP A 178 10.90 5.02 21.33
N ARG A 179 11.94 4.35 21.85
CA ARG A 179 13.34 4.60 21.46
C ARG A 179 13.62 4.33 19.99
N CYS A 180 12.82 3.46 19.37
CA CYS A 180 12.91 3.14 17.95
C CYS A 180 12.03 4.05 17.07
N GLU A 181 11.30 5.00 17.67
CA GLU A 181 10.29 5.84 16.98
C GLU A 181 9.19 5.00 16.32
N PHE A 182 8.92 3.80 16.84
CA PHE A 182 7.91 2.90 16.29
C PHE A 182 6.54 3.24 16.85
N THR A 183 5.67 3.86 16.04
CA THR A 183 4.42 4.46 16.52
C THR A 183 3.21 3.56 16.37
N ASN A 184 3.14 2.80 15.30
CA ASN A 184 2.03 1.93 14.92
C ASN A 184 2.51 0.95 13.85
N VAL A 185 1.69 -0.05 13.55
CA VAL A 185 1.90 -0.97 12.42
C VAL A 185 1.06 -0.47 11.23
N ASP A 186 1.67 -0.38 10.06
CA ASP A 186 0.99 -0.14 8.78
C ASP A 186 1.00 -1.37 7.85
N GLU A 187 0.44 -1.28 6.65
CA GLU A 187 0.37 -2.40 5.70
C GLU A 187 1.76 -2.89 5.25
N PHE A 188 2.77 -2.01 5.20
CA PHE A 188 4.14 -2.38 4.88
C PHE A 188 4.77 -3.18 6.02
N ASP A 189 4.56 -2.75 7.26
CA ASP A 189 4.98 -3.46 8.46
C ASP A 189 4.32 -4.84 8.56
N GLU A 190 3.01 -4.93 8.29
CA GLU A 190 2.29 -6.21 8.24
C GLU A 190 2.90 -7.18 7.23
N ALA A 191 3.23 -6.68 6.03
CA ALA A 191 3.86 -7.48 4.99
C ALA A 191 5.27 -7.96 5.40
N ILE A 192 6.05 -7.11 6.08
CA ILE A 192 7.36 -7.49 6.65
C ILE A 192 7.17 -8.60 7.69
N LEU A 193 6.28 -8.42 8.67
CA LEU A 193 6.04 -9.41 9.71
C LEU A 193 5.64 -10.76 9.12
N LYS A 194 4.74 -10.75 8.14
CA LYS A 194 4.30 -11.95 7.43
C LYS A 194 5.45 -12.65 6.70
N ALA A 195 6.31 -11.90 6.03
CA ALA A 195 7.51 -12.44 5.38
C ALA A 195 8.50 -13.04 6.39
N MET A 196 8.65 -12.43 7.57
CA MET A 196 9.51 -12.95 8.64
C MET A 196 8.95 -14.23 9.27
N GLU A 197 7.64 -14.34 9.44
CA GLU A 197 6.96 -15.53 9.96
C GLU A 197 6.99 -16.69 8.94
N SER A 198 6.78 -16.42 7.65
CA SER A 198 6.82 -17.43 6.59
C SER A 198 8.25 -17.85 6.20
N GLY A 199 9.21 -16.92 6.32
CA GLY A 199 10.60 -17.09 5.90
C GLY A 199 10.82 -16.94 4.39
N TYR A 200 9.84 -16.43 3.63
CA TYR A 200 9.95 -16.17 2.19
C TYR A 200 9.01 -15.04 1.74
N LEU A 201 9.35 -14.37 0.62
CA LEU A 201 8.60 -13.22 0.11
C LEU A 201 7.26 -13.56 -0.58
N PRO A 202 7.15 -14.60 -1.44
CA PRO A 202 5.90 -14.88 -2.14
C PRO A 202 4.68 -14.99 -1.21
N GLY A 203 3.62 -14.25 -1.50
CA GLY A 203 2.38 -14.26 -0.69
C GLY A 203 2.43 -13.43 0.59
N SER A 204 3.55 -12.75 0.89
CA SER A 204 3.64 -11.80 2.01
C SER A 204 2.94 -10.46 1.73
N GLY A 205 2.80 -10.07 0.46
CA GLY A 205 2.34 -8.73 0.05
C GLY A 205 3.46 -7.68 0.02
N PHE A 206 4.70 -8.05 0.37
CA PHE A 206 5.81 -7.10 0.52
C PHE A 206 6.11 -6.31 -0.77
N GLU A 207 6.21 -6.98 -1.92
CA GLU A 207 6.50 -6.32 -3.21
C GLU A 207 5.39 -5.33 -3.63
N GLU A 208 4.13 -5.68 -3.35
CA GLU A 208 2.96 -4.83 -3.60
C GLU A 208 3.04 -3.56 -2.73
N GLN A 209 3.35 -3.72 -1.45
CA GLN A 209 3.47 -2.59 -0.51
C GLN A 209 4.67 -1.70 -0.81
N VAL A 210 5.83 -2.27 -1.20
CA VAL A 210 6.98 -1.48 -1.67
C VAL A 210 6.60 -0.62 -2.87
N THR A 211 5.86 -1.19 -3.82
CA THR A 211 5.41 -0.47 -5.01
C THR A 211 4.41 0.63 -4.65
N ALA A 212 3.43 0.34 -3.78
CA ALA A 212 2.46 1.31 -3.31
C ALA A 212 3.12 2.49 -2.57
N TYR A 213 4.07 2.20 -1.69
CA TYR A 213 4.81 3.21 -0.95
C TYR A 213 5.62 4.12 -1.88
N ASP A 214 6.27 3.55 -2.88
CA ASP A 214 7.05 4.31 -3.88
C ASP A 214 6.15 5.24 -4.69
N MET A 215 4.96 4.78 -5.10
CA MET A 215 3.98 5.65 -5.78
C MET A 215 3.56 6.84 -4.90
N VAL A 216 3.26 6.61 -3.62
CA VAL A 216 2.86 7.67 -2.68
C VAL A 216 4.02 8.64 -2.40
N ALA A 217 5.22 8.12 -2.16
CA ALA A 217 6.41 8.93 -1.91
C ALA A 217 6.77 9.78 -3.13
N ARG A 218 6.74 9.17 -4.33
CA ARG A 218 6.98 9.89 -5.59
C ARG A 218 5.94 10.97 -5.82
N ARG A 219 4.66 10.66 -5.56
CA ARG A 219 3.58 11.65 -5.65
C ARG A 219 3.82 12.82 -4.69
N THR A 220 4.17 12.54 -3.44
CA THR A 220 4.46 13.55 -2.41
C THR A 220 5.65 14.44 -2.81
N GLU A 221 6.71 13.86 -3.37
CA GLU A 221 7.88 14.60 -3.87
C GLU A 221 7.48 15.55 -5.02
N LEU A 222 6.68 15.07 -5.98
CA LEU A 222 6.20 15.88 -7.09
C LEU A 222 5.28 17.02 -6.62
N GLU A 223 4.38 16.75 -5.67
CA GLU A 223 3.50 17.77 -5.06
C GLU A 223 4.34 18.82 -4.31
N ALA A 224 5.41 18.41 -3.63
CA ALA A 224 6.32 19.31 -2.94
C ALA A 224 7.10 20.21 -3.91
N LYS A 225 7.53 19.70 -5.07
CA LYS A 225 8.18 20.51 -6.12
C LYS A 225 7.25 21.60 -6.66
N PHE A 226 6.02 21.24 -7.01
CA PHE A 226 5.03 22.21 -7.47
C PHE A 226 4.70 23.25 -6.39
N SER A 227 4.56 22.81 -5.15
CA SER A 227 4.34 23.70 -4.00
C SER A 227 5.52 24.65 -3.77
N ALA A 228 6.76 24.19 -3.97
CA ALA A 228 7.96 25.02 -3.83
C ALA A 228 8.01 26.14 -4.87
N ALA A 229 7.58 25.88 -6.12
CA ALA A 229 7.45 26.92 -7.14
C ALA A 229 6.43 27.99 -6.72
N TRP A 230 5.28 27.60 -6.18
CA TRP A 230 4.28 28.54 -5.64
C TRP A 230 4.75 29.32 -4.41
N ARG A 231 5.66 28.77 -3.59
CA ARG A 231 6.29 29.54 -2.50
C ARG A 231 7.14 30.69 -3.01
N LEU A 232 7.68 30.64 -4.24
CA LEU A 232 8.36 31.80 -4.82
C LEU A 232 7.40 32.97 -5.03
N PHE A 233 6.13 32.70 -5.34
CA PHE A 233 5.10 33.74 -5.45
C PHE A 233 4.60 34.20 -4.07
N HIS A 234 4.36 33.28 -3.14
CA HIS A 234 3.75 33.62 -1.84
C HIS A 234 4.73 34.17 -0.79
N ASP A 235 5.97 33.69 -0.79
CA ASP A 235 6.92 33.92 0.32
C ASP A 235 8.08 34.86 -0.07
N ARG A 236 8.13 35.35 -1.32
CA ARG A 236 9.22 36.17 -1.83
C ARG A 236 8.71 37.38 -2.60
N LEU A 237 9.43 38.49 -2.46
CA LEU A 237 9.16 39.76 -3.17
C LEU A 237 10.33 40.17 -4.09
N ASP A 238 11.40 39.39 -4.11
CA ASP A 238 12.65 39.65 -4.82
C ASP A 238 12.84 38.76 -6.07
N VAL A 239 11.79 38.05 -6.48
CA VAL A 239 11.78 37.15 -7.66
C VAL A 239 11.17 37.89 -8.84
N SER A 240 11.82 37.81 -10.02
CA SER A 240 11.30 38.40 -11.26
C SER A 240 10.13 37.60 -11.82
N ALA A 241 9.31 38.22 -12.68
CA ALA A 241 8.22 37.51 -13.34
C ALA A 241 8.74 36.39 -14.25
N GLU A 242 9.84 36.63 -14.96
CA GLU A 242 10.51 35.66 -15.82
C GLU A 242 11.00 34.43 -15.03
N ASP A 243 11.66 34.65 -13.89
CA ASP A 243 12.16 33.56 -13.04
C ASP A 243 11.02 32.76 -12.41
N LEU A 244 9.93 33.44 -12.03
CA LEU A 244 8.75 32.79 -11.46
C LEU A 244 8.03 31.91 -12.49
N VAL A 245 7.79 32.44 -13.69
CA VAL A 245 7.16 31.68 -14.80
C VAL A 245 8.03 30.49 -15.17
N LYS A 246 9.35 30.67 -15.27
CA LYS A 246 10.28 29.57 -15.51
C LYS A 246 10.18 28.48 -14.44
N ALA A 247 10.16 28.86 -13.16
CA ALA A 247 10.05 27.89 -12.06
C ALA A 247 8.72 27.13 -12.10
N TRP A 248 7.61 27.77 -12.47
CA TRP A 248 6.34 27.08 -12.66
C TRP A 248 6.35 26.15 -13.87
N SER A 249 6.91 26.57 -15.01
CA SER A 249 7.03 25.71 -16.19
C SER A 249 7.84 24.45 -15.88
N GLU A 250 9.00 24.58 -15.24
CA GLU A 250 9.83 23.45 -14.80
C GLU A 250 9.07 22.53 -13.83
N ALA A 251 8.32 23.11 -12.88
CA ALA A 251 7.52 22.33 -11.95
C ALA A 251 6.37 21.57 -12.65
N ILE A 252 5.72 22.17 -13.65
CA ILE A 252 4.66 21.52 -14.43
C ILE A 252 5.27 20.39 -15.28
N ASP A 253 6.41 20.62 -15.92
CA ASP A 253 7.12 19.62 -16.71
C ASP A 253 7.45 18.37 -15.89
N GLU A 254 7.82 18.53 -14.62
CA GLU A 254 8.17 17.41 -13.74
C GLU A 254 6.97 16.78 -13.01
N ALA A 255 5.95 17.59 -12.66
CA ALA A 255 4.91 17.21 -11.71
C ALA A 255 3.48 17.24 -12.28
N ALA A 256 3.29 17.40 -13.61
CA ALA A 256 1.96 17.44 -14.22
C ALA A 256 1.05 16.30 -13.76
N VAL A 257 1.59 15.08 -13.60
CA VAL A 257 0.89 13.85 -13.16
C VAL A 257 0.30 13.90 -11.74
N VAL A 258 0.63 14.91 -10.92
CA VAL A 258 0.02 15.12 -9.58
C VAL A 258 -0.75 16.44 -9.44
N ILE A 259 -0.56 17.39 -10.37
CA ILE A 259 -1.26 18.69 -10.37
C ILE A 259 -2.73 18.51 -10.79
N ASN A 260 -3.70 19.01 -10.03
CA ASN A 260 -5.11 18.97 -10.45
C ASN A 260 -5.44 20.12 -11.45
N PRO A 261 -6.54 20.01 -12.23
CA PRO A 261 -6.91 21.04 -13.21
C PRO A 261 -7.07 22.45 -12.61
N VAL A 262 -7.60 22.56 -11.39
CA VAL A 262 -7.82 23.86 -10.72
C VAL A 262 -6.49 24.57 -10.41
N ASN A 263 -5.49 23.82 -9.96
CA ASN A 263 -4.16 24.33 -9.66
C ASN A 263 -3.41 24.71 -10.93
N LEU A 264 -3.56 23.93 -12.01
CA LEU A 264 -3.02 24.32 -13.31
C LEU A 264 -3.68 25.61 -13.80
N ASN A 265 -5.02 25.70 -13.76
CA ASN A 265 -5.77 26.89 -14.15
C ASN A 265 -5.28 28.14 -13.41
N SER A 266 -5.10 28.04 -12.09
CA SER A 266 -4.57 29.13 -11.26
C SER A 266 -3.17 29.58 -11.71
N THR A 267 -2.32 28.62 -12.08
CA THR A 267 -0.94 28.89 -12.53
C THR A 267 -0.94 29.56 -13.90
N VAL A 268 -1.67 29.00 -14.86
CA VAL A 268 -1.81 29.51 -16.23
C VAL A 268 -2.39 30.93 -16.23
N ARG A 269 -3.43 31.18 -15.44
CA ARG A 269 -4.01 32.53 -15.30
C ARG A 269 -2.99 33.55 -14.84
N LEU A 270 -2.21 33.20 -13.81
CA LEU A 270 -1.22 34.11 -13.28
C LEU A 270 -0.07 34.33 -14.27
N MET A 271 0.34 33.32 -15.03
CA MET A 271 1.27 33.49 -16.15
C MET A 271 0.73 34.49 -17.19
N ARG A 272 -0.56 34.40 -17.55
CA ARG A 272 -1.20 35.36 -18.46
C ARG A 272 -1.30 36.77 -17.87
N GLU A 273 -1.65 36.90 -16.59
CA GLU A 273 -1.69 38.20 -15.90
C GLU A 273 -0.31 38.88 -15.88
N LEU A 274 0.77 38.09 -15.86
CA LEU A 274 2.15 38.56 -15.96
C LEU A 274 2.60 38.84 -17.41
N GLY A 275 1.79 38.52 -18.42
CA GLY A 275 2.08 38.76 -19.83
C GLY A 275 2.82 37.62 -20.56
N PHE A 276 2.85 36.41 -19.97
CA PHE A 276 3.53 35.23 -20.51
C PHE A 276 2.54 34.24 -21.13
N ASP A 277 1.76 34.70 -22.11
CA ASP A 277 0.72 33.88 -22.76
C ASP A 277 1.27 32.64 -23.47
N GLY A 278 2.46 32.74 -24.08
CA GLY A 278 3.08 31.63 -24.82
C GLY A 278 3.53 30.50 -23.89
N GLU A 279 4.11 30.84 -22.75
CA GLU A 279 4.52 29.91 -21.71
C GLU A 279 3.29 29.27 -21.02
N ALA A 280 2.23 30.05 -20.82
CA ALA A 280 0.95 29.56 -20.31
C ALA A 280 0.35 28.50 -21.25
N ASP A 281 0.34 28.76 -22.56
CA ASP A 281 -0.11 27.79 -23.57
C ASP A 281 0.78 26.54 -23.57
N ALA A 282 2.10 26.69 -23.55
CA ALA A 282 3.03 25.57 -23.51
C ALA A 282 2.82 24.69 -22.25
N ALA A 283 2.57 25.30 -21.10
CA ALA A 283 2.27 24.58 -19.85
C ALA A 283 0.98 23.77 -19.93
N ILE A 284 -0.06 24.29 -20.59
CA ILE A 284 -1.30 23.53 -20.87
C ILE A 284 -0.99 22.31 -21.74
N GLU A 285 -0.21 22.48 -22.81
CA GLU A 285 0.14 21.40 -23.73
C GLU A 285 0.91 20.28 -23.01
N THR A 286 1.93 20.64 -22.22
CA THR A 286 2.67 19.66 -21.42
C THR A 286 1.75 18.91 -20.46
N TYR A 287 0.88 19.63 -19.76
CA TYR A 287 -0.04 19.02 -18.80
C TYR A 287 -0.97 18.01 -19.48
N ILE A 288 -1.58 18.39 -20.60
CA ILE A 288 -2.51 17.56 -21.36
C ILE A 288 -1.82 16.29 -21.85
N GLU A 289 -0.63 16.41 -22.45
CA GLU A 289 0.13 15.29 -23.00
C GLU A 289 0.53 14.28 -21.91
N GLN A 290 0.96 14.76 -20.72
CA GLN A 290 1.32 13.88 -19.60
C GLN A 290 0.11 13.23 -18.92
N ARG A 291 -1.07 13.83 -19.04
CA ARG A 291 -2.31 13.38 -18.37
C ARG A 291 -3.28 12.62 -19.27
N LYS A 292 -3.00 12.49 -20.58
CA LYS A 292 -3.90 11.87 -21.56
C LYS A 292 -4.31 10.43 -21.25
N ALA A 293 -3.49 9.69 -20.50
CA ALA A 293 -3.80 8.32 -20.05
C ALA A 293 -4.88 8.27 -18.93
N THR A 294 -5.23 9.42 -18.35
CA THR A 294 -6.25 9.57 -17.31
C THR A 294 -7.37 10.53 -17.76
N PRO A 295 -8.11 10.20 -18.82
CA PRO A 295 -9.00 11.14 -19.53
C PRO A 295 -10.10 11.72 -18.65
N LYS A 296 -10.53 10.99 -17.61
CA LYS A 296 -11.52 11.49 -16.64
C LYS A 296 -11.10 12.83 -16.05
N ILE A 297 -9.81 13.08 -15.81
CA ILE A 297 -9.33 14.35 -15.21
C ILE A 297 -9.66 15.60 -16.05
N PHE A 298 -9.98 15.44 -17.33
CA PHE A 298 -10.36 16.53 -18.23
C PHE A 298 -11.87 16.84 -18.20
N ASP A 299 -12.66 16.07 -17.45
CA ASP A 299 -14.05 16.41 -17.14
C ASP A 299 -14.12 17.48 -16.05
N ILE A 300 -13.60 18.66 -16.39
CA ILE A 300 -13.42 19.80 -15.49
C ILE A 300 -14.75 20.33 -14.93
N ASP A 301 -15.85 20.19 -15.66
CA ASP A 301 -17.16 20.68 -15.25
C ASP A 301 -17.82 19.76 -14.19
N HIS A 302 -17.62 18.43 -14.29
CA HIS A 302 -18.13 17.49 -13.29
C HIS A 302 -17.19 17.31 -12.08
N GLN A 303 -15.92 17.71 -12.20
CA GLN A 303 -14.92 17.63 -11.12
C GLN A 303 -14.77 18.90 -10.27
N SER A 304 -15.45 20.01 -10.63
CA SER A 304 -15.32 21.36 -10.04
C SER A 304 -15.77 21.53 -8.56
N ARG A 305 -15.83 20.46 -7.75
CA ARG A 305 -16.17 20.60 -6.31
C ARG A 305 -15.19 21.48 -5.52
N LEU A 306 -14.01 21.77 -6.06
CA LEU A 306 -12.92 22.51 -5.40
C LEU A 306 -12.57 23.85 -6.07
N GLY A 307 -13.20 24.22 -7.19
CA GLY A 307 -12.95 25.49 -7.89
C GLY A 307 -13.08 25.41 -9.41
N ASP A 308 -13.34 26.55 -10.05
CA ASP A 308 -13.62 26.63 -11.48
C ASP A 308 -12.36 26.71 -12.35
N VAL A 309 -12.43 26.08 -13.53
CA VAL A 309 -11.45 26.19 -14.61
C VAL A 309 -12.04 27.12 -15.68
N ASP A 310 -11.51 28.33 -15.77
CA ASP A 310 -12.05 29.42 -16.60
C ASP A 310 -11.08 29.97 -17.66
N ASP A 311 -9.83 29.49 -17.70
CA ASP A 311 -8.92 29.79 -18.81
C ASP A 311 -9.50 29.24 -20.14
N PRO A 312 -9.77 30.08 -21.15
CA PRO A 312 -10.46 29.66 -22.36
C PRO A 312 -9.70 28.59 -23.16
N ARG A 313 -8.37 28.72 -23.24
CA ARG A 313 -7.53 27.78 -23.97
C ARG A 313 -7.46 26.45 -23.24
N PHE A 314 -7.30 26.46 -21.92
CA PHE A 314 -7.26 25.24 -21.13
C PHE A 314 -8.59 24.49 -21.19
N ARG A 315 -9.73 25.19 -21.10
CA ARG A 315 -11.06 24.59 -21.27
C ARG A 315 -11.21 23.93 -22.64
N GLU A 316 -10.82 24.62 -23.71
CA GLU A 316 -10.82 24.08 -25.08
C GLU A 316 -10.02 22.78 -25.16
N ARG A 317 -8.79 22.76 -24.65
CA ARG A 317 -7.92 21.58 -24.67
C ARG A 317 -8.44 20.40 -23.85
N CYS A 318 -8.96 20.66 -22.64
CA CYS A 318 -9.63 19.63 -21.83
C CYS A 318 -10.83 19.02 -22.58
N PHE A 319 -11.65 19.87 -23.20
CA PHE A 319 -12.79 19.43 -23.99
C PHE A 319 -12.34 18.57 -25.17
N GLU A 320 -11.35 19.00 -25.96
CA GLU A 320 -10.82 18.26 -27.10
C GLU A 320 -10.35 16.86 -26.72
N GLU A 321 -9.52 16.73 -25.67
CA GLU A 321 -8.97 15.44 -25.27
C GLU A 321 -9.99 14.55 -24.56
N LEU A 322 -10.92 15.12 -23.80
CA LEU A 322 -12.06 14.35 -23.27
C LEU A 322 -12.92 13.81 -24.43
N HIS A 323 -13.23 14.63 -25.43
CA HIS A 323 -14.01 14.21 -26.60
C HIS A 323 -13.27 13.17 -27.44
N ARG A 324 -11.95 13.32 -27.60
CA ARG A 324 -11.10 12.36 -28.28
C ARG A 324 -11.12 11.00 -27.57
N SER A 325 -10.93 10.98 -26.25
CA SER A 325 -11.00 9.75 -25.46
C SER A 325 -12.38 9.08 -25.52
N ARG A 326 -13.45 9.88 -25.57
CA ARG A 326 -14.84 9.39 -25.75
C ARG A 326 -15.10 8.88 -27.17
N ARG A 327 -14.44 9.40 -28.20
CA ARG A 327 -14.56 8.87 -29.59
C ARG A 327 -13.96 7.47 -29.75
N ASP A 328 -12.95 7.13 -28.95
CA ASP A 328 -12.40 5.77 -28.90
C ASP A 328 -13.30 4.79 -28.10
N PHE A 329 -14.31 5.31 -27.38
CA PHE A 329 -15.30 4.51 -26.66
C PHE A 329 -16.39 4.00 -27.60
N THR A 330 -16.29 2.72 -27.97
CA THR A 330 -17.18 2.12 -28.97
C THR A 330 -18.49 1.61 -28.39
N LEU A 331 -19.53 1.49 -29.23
CA LEU A 331 -20.82 0.87 -28.86
C LEU A 331 -20.65 -0.57 -28.30
N LYS A 332 -19.63 -1.30 -28.77
CA LYS A 332 -19.29 -2.64 -28.27
C LYS A 332 -18.71 -2.61 -26.86
N MET A 333 -17.83 -1.64 -26.57
CA MET A 333 -17.28 -1.44 -25.22
C MET A 333 -18.39 -1.06 -24.23
N ALA A 334 -19.30 -0.16 -24.63
CA ALA A 334 -20.48 0.18 -23.83
C ALA A 334 -21.32 -1.08 -23.51
N ALA A 335 -21.59 -1.92 -24.52
CA ALA A 335 -22.35 -3.14 -24.35
C ALA A 335 -21.65 -4.17 -23.43
N ASP A 336 -20.34 -4.38 -23.59
CA ASP A 336 -19.58 -5.30 -22.74
C ASP A 336 -19.59 -4.84 -21.26
N MET A 337 -19.41 -3.54 -20.99
CA MET A 337 -19.49 -2.98 -19.62
C MET A 337 -20.90 -3.12 -19.01
N ILE A 338 -21.95 -2.87 -19.80
CA ILE A 338 -23.34 -3.08 -19.37
C ILE A 338 -23.60 -4.55 -19.00
N ILE A 339 -23.14 -5.50 -19.81
CA ILE A 339 -23.33 -6.94 -19.58
C ILE A 339 -22.59 -7.42 -18.34
N GLU A 340 -21.36 -6.93 -18.13
CA GLU A 340 -20.54 -7.29 -16.98
C GLU A 340 -21.06 -6.67 -15.66
N ASN A 341 -21.89 -5.63 -15.76
CA ASN A 341 -22.48 -4.89 -14.63
C ASN A 341 -21.42 -4.43 -13.61
N LYS A 342 -20.27 -4.01 -14.13
CA LYS A 342 -19.13 -3.47 -13.38
C LYS A 342 -18.71 -2.17 -14.04
N GLU A 343 -18.53 -1.13 -13.22
CA GLU A 343 -18.01 0.18 -13.64
C GLU A 343 -18.85 0.88 -14.72
N TRP A 344 -19.94 1.54 -14.29
CA TRP A 344 -20.74 2.39 -15.19
C TRP A 344 -19.94 3.64 -15.57
N ASP A 345 -19.55 3.75 -16.84
CA ASP A 345 -18.88 4.93 -17.38
C ASP A 345 -19.91 5.97 -17.85
N ASP A 346 -19.66 7.25 -17.56
CA ASP A 346 -20.55 8.35 -17.92
C ASP A 346 -20.67 8.54 -19.46
N ALA A 347 -19.75 7.96 -20.24
CA ALA A 347 -19.85 7.93 -21.70
C ALA A 347 -20.92 6.95 -22.24
N ILE A 348 -21.39 5.99 -21.43
CA ILE A 348 -22.34 4.94 -21.87
C ILE A 348 -23.64 5.54 -22.44
N PRO A 349 -24.36 6.45 -21.75
CA PRO A 349 -25.62 6.99 -22.26
C PRO A 349 -25.44 7.77 -23.55
N SER A 350 -24.40 8.62 -23.63
CA SER A 350 -24.09 9.40 -24.83
C SER A 350 -23.73 8.51 -26.04
N THR A 351 -23.04 7.40 -25.80
CA THR A 351 -22.65 6.43 -26.85
C THR A 351 -23.85 5.63 -27.36
N LEU A 352 -24.74 5.22 -26.45
CA LEU A 352 -26.00 4.58 -26.83
C LEU A 352 -26.93 5.54 -27.59
N ALA A 353 -26.99 6.81 -27.17
CA ALA A 353 -27.83 7.84 -27.78
C ALA A 353 -27.36 8.20 -29.20
N ALA A 354 -26.05 8.12 -29.47
CA ALA A 354 -25.47 8.37 -30.78
C ALA A 354 -25.63 7.19 -31.76
N ALA A 355 -26.01 6.00 -31.30
CA ALA A 355 -26.13 4.82 -32.13
C ALA A 355 -27.33 4.91 -33.09
N SER A 356 -27.10 4.53 -34.35
CA SER A 356 -28.19 4.37 -35.32
C SER A 356 -29.00 3.09 -35.04
N PRO A 357 -30.26 3.01 -35.55
CA PRO A 357 -31.05 1.78 -35.44
C PRO A 357 -30.36 0.54 -36.01
N ASP A 358 -29.63 0.66 -37.13
CA ASP A 358 -28.90 -0.46 -37.75
C ASP A 358 -27.73 -0.94 -36.89
N GLU A 359 -26.98 -0.01 -36.27
CA GLU A 359 -25.90 -0.34 -35.33
C GLU A 359 -26.45 -1.02 -34.07
N MET A 360 -27.60 -0.56 -33.56
CA MET A 360 -28.28 -1.17 -32.42
C MET A 360 -28.79 -2.59 -32.74
N ILE A 361 -29.33 -2.81 -33.94
CA ILE A 361 -29.73 -4.14 -34.41
C ILE A 361 -28.51 -5.07 -34.52
N ALA A 362 -27.42 -4.57 -35.12
CA ALA A 362 -26.18 -5.33 -35.25
C ALA A 362 -25.62 -5.73 -33.88
N LEU A 363 -25.61 -4.78 -32.93
CA LEU A 363 -25.19 -5.01 -31.55
C LEU A 363 -26.01 -6.10 -30.88
N LEU A 364 -27.35 -5.98 -30.88
CA LEU A 364 -28.24 -6.96 -30.28
C LEU A 364 -28.11 -8.36 -30.90
N LYS A 365 -27.73 -8.46 -32.18
CA LYS A 365 -27.50 -9.75 -32.87
C LYS A 365 -26.13 -10.35 -32.56
N ASP A 366 -25.11 -9.52 -32.30
CA ASP A 366 -23.74 -9.97 -31.95
C ASP A 366 -23.71 -10.71 -30.60
N TYR A 367 -24.63 -10.35 -29.68
CA TYR A 367 -24.77 -11.02 -28.38
C TYR A 367 -25.82 -12.14 -28.40
N GLN A 368 -25.52 -13.26 -27.74
CA GLN A 368 -26.41 -14.43 -27.64
C GLN A 368 -26.46 -14.97 -26.20
N GLY A 369 -27.51 -15.73 -25.89
CA GLY A 369 -27.67 -16.38 -24.58
C GLY A 369 -27.84 -15.37 -23.43
N PRO A 370 -27.27 -15.63 -22.24
CA PRO A 370 -27.40 -14.74 -21.07
C PRO A 370 -26.91 -13.31 -21.31
N ARG A 371 -25.92 -13.13 -22.20
CA ARG A 371 -25.35 -11.82 -22.53
C ARG A 371 -26.36 -10.91 -23.24
N LEU A 372 -27.22 -11.46 -24.09
CA LEU A 372 -28.27 -10.69 -24.76
C LEU A 372 -29.30 -10.16 -23.75
N ASN A 373 -29.74 -11.00 -22.81
CA ASN A 373 -30.70 -10.58 -21.79
C ASN A 373 -30.09 -9.51 -20.87
N GLY A 374 -28.83 -9.69 -20.46
CA GLY A 374 -28.10 -8.70 -19.65
C GLY A 374 -27.94 -7.36 -20.37
N LEU A 375 -27.63 -7.38 -21.68
CA LEU A 375 -27.53 -6.18 -22.49
C LEU A 375 -28.87 -5.42 -22.59
N VAL A 376 -29.97 -6.12 -22.92
CA VAL A 376 -31.29 -5.50 -23.07
C VAL A 376 -31.76 -4.90 -21.75
N GLU A 377 -31.66 -5.65 -20.65
CA GLU A 377 -32.04 -5.17 -19.31
C GLU A 377 -31.17 -3.98 -18.88
N GLY A 378 -29.87 -4.03 -19.17
CA GLY A 378 -28.94 -2.98 -18.82
C GLY A 378 -29.12 -1.69 -19.63
N ILE A 379 -29.38 -1.77 -20.94
CA ILE A 379 -29.73 -0.59 -21.77
C ILE A 379 -31.01 0.07 -21.24
N LEU A 380 -32.04 -0.73 -20.91
CA LEU A 380 -33.30 -0.21 -20.37
C LEU A 380 -33.16 0.41 -18.97
N ARG A 381 -32.12 0.04 -18.22
CA ARG A 381 -31.80 0.59 -16.90
C ARG A 381 -30.73 1.66 -16.92
N ALA A 382 -30.20 2.03 -18.08
CA ALA A 382 -29.18 3.05 -18.17
C ALA A 382 -29.68 4.40 -17.64
N HIS A 383 -28.78 5.16 -17.03
CA HIS A 383 -29.05 6.49 -16.49
C HIS A 383 -28.20 7.51 -17.23
N GLY A 384 -28.85 8.51 -17.84
CA GLY A 384 -28.23 9.62 -18.54
C GLY A 384 -29.11 10.86 -18.49
N THR A 385 -28.81 11.88 -19.27
CA THR A 385 -29.69 13.05 -19.38
C THR A 385 -31.05 12.66 -19.99
N PRO A 386 -32.13 13.42 -19.73
CA PRO A 386 -33.45 13.13 -20.31
C PRO A 386 -33.44 13.05 -21.84
N GLU A 387 -32.63 13.87 -22.50
CA GLU A 387 -32.49 13.94 -23.96
C GLU A 387 -31.78 12.70 -24.51
N GLU A 388 -30.66 12.29 -23.90
CA GLU A 388 -29.94 11.07 -24.27
C GLU A 388 -30.82 9.83 -24.10
N MET A 389 -31.52 9.72 -22.96
CA MET A 389 -32.34 8.55 -22.68
C MET A 389 -33.56 8.45 -23.59
N GLU A 390 -34.12 9.58 -24.03
CA GLU A 390 -35.18 9.58 -25.04
C GLU A 390 -34.65 9.13 -26.41
N ALA A 391 -33.45 9.57 -26.81
CA ALA A 391 -32.81 9.11 -28.03
C ALA A 391 -32.52 7.59 -27.99
N VAL A 392 -31.94 7.09 -26.90
CA VAL A 392 -31.70 5.66 -26.67
C VAL A 392 -33.01 4.87 -26.78
N ARG A 393 -34.07 5.34 -26.12
CA ARG A 393 -35.38 4.68 -26.14
C ARG A 393 -35.96 4.63 -27.55
N SER A 394 -35.90 5.73 -28.29
CA SER A 394 -36.38 5.82 -29.67
C SER A 394 -35.65 4.82 -30.57
N THR A 395 -34.31 4.82 -30.54
CA THR A 395 -33.48 3.89 -31.31
C THR A 395 -33.77 2.43 -30.94
N MET A 396 -33.93 2.13 -29.65
CA MET A 396 -34.26 0.78 -29.19
C MET A 396 -35.63 0.31 -29.65
N ILE A 397 -36.65 1.17 -29.67
CA ILE A 397 -37.99 0.83 -30.20
C ILE A 397 -37.89 0.50 -31.69
N THR A 398 -37.22 1.34 -32.48
CA THR A 398 -37.05 1.09 -33.92
C THR A 398 -36.30 -0.21 -34.19
N ALA A 399 -35.20 -0.47 -33.47
CA ALA A 399 -34.45 -1.72 -33.58
C ALA A 399 -35.30 -2.94 -33.21
N ALA A 400 -36.07 -2.85 -32.13
CA ALA A 400 -36.97 -3.89 -31.64
C ALA A 400 -38.10 -4.19 -32.64
N GLU A 401 -38.68 -3.18 -33.29
CA GLU A 401 -39.69 -3.34 -34.34
C GLU A 401 -39.14 -4.09 -35.55
N VAL A 402 -37.94 -3.73 -36.01
CA VAL A 402 -37.27 -4.41 -37.12
C VAL A 402 -37.04 -5.88 -36.78
N ILE A 403 -36.42 -6.17 -35.63
CA ILE A 403 -36.14 -7.55 -35.16
C ILE A 403 -37.45 -8.35 -35.02
N ALA A 404 -38.51 -7.75 -34.51
CA ALA A 404 -39.81 -8.39 -34.36
C ALA A 404 -40.45 -8.78 -35.70
N ASN A 405 -40.18 -8.02 -36.77
CA ASN A 405 -40.72 -8.29 -38.11
C ASN A 405 -39.99 -9.42 -38.85
N GLU A 406 -38.83 -9.86 -38.35
CA GLU A 406 -38.05 -10.94 -38.98
C GLU A 406 -38.69 -12.32 -38.80
N SER A 407 -39.39 -12.56 -37.69
CA SER A 407 -40.10 -13.82 -37.47
C SER A 407 -41.16 -13.72 -36.35
N PRO A 408 -42.20 -14.57 -36.36
CA PRO A 408 -43.15 -14.68 -35.25
C PRO A 408 -42.48 -14.99 -33.91
N LEU A 409 -41.36 -15.73 -33.92
CA LEU A 409 -40.58 -16.04 -32.73
C LEU A 409 -39.90 -14.78 -32.14
N ASN A 410 -39.28 -13.96 -32.98
CA ASN A 410 -38.64 -12.72 -32.54
C ASN A 410 -39.66 -11.71 -32.01
N ARG A 411 -40.86 -11.65 -32.61
CA ARG A 411 -41.96 -10.82 -32.09
C ARG A 411 -42.36 -11.18 -30.66
N ILE A 412 -42.45 -12.47 -30.33
CA ILE A 412 -42.73 -12.94 -28.97
C ILE A 412 -41.57 -12.56 -28.02
N ARG A 413 -40.32 -12.68 -28.47
CA ARG A 413 -39.13 -12.32 -27.67
C ARG A 413 -39.08 -10.82 -27.35
N VAL A 414 -39.29 -9.97 -28.35
CA VAL A 414 -39.30 -8.50 -28.18
C VAL A 414 -40.40 -8.04 -27.22
N ARG A 415 -41.61 -8.62 -27.30
CA ARG A 415 -42.68 -8.33 -26.32
C ARG A 415 -42.28 -8.67 -24.89
N ARG A 416 -41.46 -9.72 -24.68
CA ARG A 416 -40.96 -10.08 -23.35
C ARG A 416 -39.89 -9.13 -22.82
N TRP A 417 -39.27 -8.32 -23.69
CA TRP A 417 -38.39 -7.22 -23.28
C TRP A 417 -39.17 -5.99 -22.80
N GLY A 418 -40.49 -5.96 -22.96
CA GLY A 418 -41.36 -4.87 -22.48
C GLY A 418 -41.66 -3.79 -23.52
N PHE A 419 -41.37 -4.04 -24.81
CA PHE A 419 -41.76 -3.13 -25.90
C PHE A 419 -43.18 -3.46 -26.40
N ASP A 420 -44.06 -2.46 -26.41
CA ASP A 420 -45.41 -2.55 -26.98
C ASP A 420 -45.35 -2.42 -28.50
N LEU A 421 -45.52 -3.55 -29.19
CA LEU A 421 -45.55 -3.60 -30.66
C LEU A 421 -46.99 -3.55 -31.18
N PRO A 422 -47.26 -2.84 -32.30
CA PRO A 422 -48.59 -2.82 -32.95
C PRO A 422 -49.10 -4.24 -33.26
N SER A 423 -50.41 -4.45 -33.12
CA SER A 423 -51.02 -5.76 -33.29
C SER A 423 -50.99 -6.22 -34.76
N ASP A 424 -51.03 -7.55 -35.02
CA ASP A 424 -51.16 -8.07 -36.39
C ASP A 424 -52.44 -7.60 -37.10
N ALA A 425 -53.45 -7.18 -36.34
CA ALA A 425 -54.71 -6.66 -36.87
C ALA A 425 -54.57 -5.26 -37.50
N ASP A 426 -53.57 -4.48 -37.08
CA ASP A 426 -53.36 -3.10 -37.56
C ASP A 426 -52.59 -3.04 -38.89
N ARG A 427 -52.12 -4.18 -39.41
CA ARG A 427 -51.35 -4.26 -40.68
C ARG A 427 -52.14 -4.79 -41.87
N GLN A 428 -53.37 -5.23 -41.66
CA GLN A 428 -54.29 -5.65 -42.73
C GLN A 428 -55.34 -4.58 -43.09
N ALA A 429 -55.17 -3.35 -42.59
CA ALA A 429 -56.00 -2.19 -42.94
C ALA A 429 -55.31 -1.30 -43.98
#